data_AF-A0A1Q8U917-F1
#
_entry.id   AF-A0A1Q8U917-F1
#
_cell.length_a   1.000
_cell.length_b   1.000
_cell.length_c   1.000
_cell.angle_alpha   90.00
_cell.angle_beta   90.00
_cell.angle_gamma   90.00
#
_symmetry.space_group_name_H-M   'P 1'
#
loop_
_entity.id
_entity.type
_entity.pdbx_description
1 polymer ?
#
loop_
_entity_poly.entity_id
_entity_poly.type
_entity_poly.pdbx_seq_one_letter_code
_entity_poly.pdbx_strand_id
1 'polypeptide(L)'
;MIHEVDDVLRAMIRAEVLEGRQIAVVFDAPTREWAAKVNAPMVNLYLYDIREDMRRRERGLHNEYDERGAIVARRRPPRFFKLSYLITAWTKRPEDEHRLLSSLLACLLRYEALPPERLAGSLAEVGAAVPMSIALPPPEDRSFADVWSALGGELKPSLDLVISVPVTASPVYEAGPPVGDEGLRAEFGDVPASVLGADASGGAGGGGGATEAQPGRPGLPVYGSRPGRPAREPTRAPGGERGRAVSLRITERRGRPVEEAGAPMPPSGRDT
;
A
#
# COMPACT_ATOMS: atom_id res chain seq x y z
N MET A 1 -12.01 -10.50 -0.12
CA MET A 1 -12.20 -9.04 -0.30
C MET A 1 -13.16 -8.75 -1.46
N ILE A 2 -12.76 -8.69 -2.74
CA ILE A 2 -13.69 -8.32 -3.84
C ILE A 2 -14.83 -9.34 -3.97
N HIS A 3 -14.50 -10.64 -4.00
CA HIS A 3 -15.51 -11.71 -4.04
C HIS A 3 -16.45 -11.69 -2.81
N GLU A 4 -15.96 -11.26 -1.63
CA GLU A 4 -16.81 -11.15 -0.43
C GLU A 4 -17.86 -10.04 -0.62
N VAL A 5 -17.51 -8.94 -1.31
CA VAL A 5 -18.49 -7.91 -1.69
C VAL A 5 -19.52 -8.46 -2.67
N ASP A 6 -19.09 -9.23 -3.67
CA ASP A 6 -20.00 -9.85 -4.64
C ASP A 6 -21.01 -10.78 -3.95
N ASP A 7 -20.55 -11.57 -2.98
CA ASP A 7 -21.40 -12.46 -2.18
C ASP A 7 -22.39 -11.68 -1.31
N VAL A 8 -21.96 -10.59 -0.68
CA VAL A 8 -22.83 -9.71 0.11
C VAL A 8 -23.90 -9.06 -0.77
N LEU A 9 -23.52 -8.51 -1.93
CA LEU A 9 -24.44 -7.90 -2.87
C LEU A 9 -25.47 -8.92 -3.39
N ARG A 10 -25.00 -10.12 -3.74
CA ARG A 10 -25.87 -11.22 -4.18
C ARG A 10 -26.87 -11.59 -3.09
N ALA A 11 -26.42 -11.77 -1.85
CA ALA A 11 -27.27 -12.13 -0.73
C ALA A 11 -28.30 -11.03 -0.40
N MET A 12 -27.87 -9.77 -0.39
CA MET A 12 -28.72 -8.61 -0.11
C MET A 12 -29.81 -8.45 -1.18
N ILE A 13 -29.45 -8.48 -2.46
CA ILE A 13 -30.42 -8.33 -3.56
C ILE A 13 -31.42 -9.49 -3.57
N ARG A 14 -30.93 -10.73 -3.35
CA ARG A 14 -31.81 -11.90 -3.28
C ARG A 14 -32.81 -11.82 -2.14
N ALA A 15 -32.36 -11.38 -0.97
CA ALA A 15 -33.18 -11.29 0.23
C ALA A 15 -34.17 -10.13 0.19
N GLU A 16 -33.84 -8.99 -0.43
CA GLU A 16 -34.67 -7.78 -0.29
C GLU A 16 -35.54 -7.48 -1.51
N VAL A 17 -35.12 -7.92 -2.70
CA VAL A 17 -35.75 -7.53 -3.98
C VAL A 17 -36.35 -8.73 -4.70
N LEU A 18 -35.77 -9.92 -4.51
CA LEU A 18 -36.09 -11.11 -5.28
C LEU A 18 -36.88 -12.15 -4.49
N GLU A 19 -37.39 -11.83 -3.29
CA GLU A 19 -38.18 -12.77 -2.49
C GLU A 19 -39.34 -13.35 -3.31
N GLY A 20 -39.33 -14.67 -3.49
CA GLY A 20 -40.33 -15.41 -4.26
C GLY A 20 -40.28 -15.22 -5.78
N ARG A 21 -39.32 -14.45 -6.34
CA ARG A 21 -39.17 -14.24 -7.79
C ARG A 21 -38.02 -15.06 -8.37
N GLN A 22 -38.25 -15.71 -9.51
CA GLN A 22 -37.20 -16.43 -10.25
C GLN A 22 -36.34 -15.46 -11.08
N ILE A 23 -35.64 -14.55 -10.41
CA ILE A 23 -34.72 -13.60 -11.05
C ILE A 23 -33.29 -13.99 -10.66
N ALA A 24 -32.41 -14.11 -11.65
CA ALA A 24 -31.00 -14.43 -11.40
C ALA A 24 -30.18 -13.17 -11.09
N VAL A 25 -29.15 -13.32 -10.27
CA VAL A 25 -28.13 -12.27 -10.02
C VAL A 25 -26.81 -12.75 -10.61
N VAL A 26 -26.25 -11.97 -11.52
CA VAL A 26 -25.06 -12.29 -12.33
C VAL A 26 -24.07 -11.13 -12.29
N PHE A 27 -22.79 -11.42 -12.48
CA PHE A 27 -21.69 -10.46 -12.37
C PHE A 27 -20.84 -10.38 -13.65
N ASP A 28 -21.33 -10.97 -14.73
CA ASP A 28 -20.63 -11.05 -15.99
C ASP A 28 -20.64 -9.70 -16.71
N ALA A 29 -19.66 -9.50 -17.60
CA ALA A 29 -19.67 -8.36 -18.51
C ALA A 29 -20.89 -8.46 -19.44
N PRO A 30 -21.77 -7.44 -19.50
CA PRO A 30 -22.97 -7.48 -20.33
C PRO A 30 -22.64 -7.17 -21.79
N THR A 31 -21.83 -8.03 -22.41
CA THR A 31 -21.48 -7.93 -23.82
C THR A 31 -22.69 -8.27 -24.70
N ARG A 32 -22.66 -7.87 -25.97
CA ARG A 32 -23.73 -8.20 -26.92
C ARG A 32 -23.97 -9.70 -27.07
N GLU A 33 -22.90 -10.50 -27.05
CA GLU A 33 -22.99 -11.96 -27.13
C GLU A 33 -23.57 -12.59 -25.87
N TRP A 34 -23.25 -12.02 -24.71
CA TRP A 34 -23.83 -12.44 -23.43
C TRP A 34 -25.32 -12.08 -23.38
N ALA A 35 -25.67 -10.86 -23.77
CA ALA A 35 -27.04 -10.35 -23.82
C ALA A 35 -27.95 -11.23 -24.69
N ALA A 36 -27.44 -11.73 -25.82
CA ALA A 36 -28.16 -12.63 -26.72
C ALA A 36 -28.49 -14.01 -26.09
N LYS A 37 -27.79 -14.41 -25.03
CA LYS A 37 -28.02 -15.68 -24.31
C LYS A 37 -29.01 -15.54 -23.15
N VAL A 38 -29.41 -14.32 -22.81
CA VAL A 38 -30.30 -14.06 -21.67
C VAL A 38 -31.74 -14.41 -22.04
N ASN A 39 -32.24 -15.51 -21.46
CA ASN A 39 -33.60 -16.02 -21.72
C ASN A 39 -34.57 -15.86 -20.54
N ALA A 40 -34.05 -15.47 -19.37
CA ALA A 40 -34.82 -15.31 -18.14
C ALA A 40 -34.54 -13.95 -17.50
N PRO A 41 -35.50 -13.38 -16.74
CA PRO A 41 -35.29 -12.14 -16.01
C PRO A 41 -34.05 -12.21 -15.09
N MET A 42 -33.14 -11.26 -15.22
CA MET A 42 -31.93 -11.22 -14.41
C MET A 42 -31.46 -9.79 -14.10
N VAL A 43 -30.75 -9.66 -12.99
CA VAL A 43 -30.04 -8.46 -12.58
C VAL A 43 -28.56 -8.72 -12.78
N ASN A 44 -27.90 -7.89 -13.57
CA ASN A 44 -26.46 -7.96 -13.77
C ASN A 44 -25.75 -6.85 -13.00
N LEU A 45 -24.69 -7.21 -12.26
CA LEU A 45 -23.83 -6.32 -11.50
C LEU A 45 -22.41 -6.41 -12.05
N TYR A 46 -22.09 -5.58 -13.02
CA TYR A 46 -20.79 -5.62 -13.67
C TYR A 46 -19.78 -4.69 -12.99
N LEU A 47 -18.71 -5.25 -12.42
CA LEU A 47 -17.60 -4.47 -11.85
C LEU A 47 -16.75 -3.87 -12.98
N TYR A 48 -16.94 -2.57 -13.26
CA TYR A 48 -16.31 -1.92 -14.42
C TYR A 48 -15.08 -1.09 -14.07
N ASP A 49 -14.89 -0.74 -12.79
CA ASP A 49 -13.75 0.06 -12.33
C ASP A 49 -13.36 -0.27 -10.88
N ILE A 50 -12.05 -0.27 -10.62
CA ILE A 50 -11.45 -0.51 -9.30
C ILE A 50 -10.35 0.53 -9.09
N ARG A 51 -10.50 1.37 -8.07
CA ARG A 51 -9.58 2.49 -7.84
C ARG A 51 -9.27 2.72 -6.38
N GLU A 52 -8.05 3.15 -6.08
CA GLU A 52 -7.71 3.57 -4.72
C GLU A 52 -8.37 4.93 -4.41
N ASP A 53 -8.99 5.05 -3.23
CA ASP A 53 -9.45 6.34 -2.71
C ASP A 53 -8.26 7.12 -2.15
N MET A 54 -7.67 7.94 -3.02
CA MET A 54 -6.52 8.78 -2.67
C MET A 54 -6.82 9.80 -1.56
N ARG A 55 -8.08 10.16 -1.30
CA ARG A 55 -8.45 11.12 -0.24
C ARG A 55 -8.32 10.49 1.15
N ARG A 56 -8.52 9.18 1.24
CA ARG A 56 -8.38 8.39 2.48
C ARG A 56 -6.98 7.78 2.63
N ARG A 57 -6.06 8.07 1.71
CA ARG A 57 -4.72 7.51 1.74
C ARG A 57 -3.89 8.17 2.83
N GLU A 58 -3.77 7.48 3.94
CA GLU A 58 -2.80 7.81 4.97
C GLU A 58 -1.37 7.46 4.52
N ARG A 59 -0.42 8.31 4.89
CA ARG A 59 1.01 8.09 4.64
C ARG A 59 1.70 7.96 5.99
N GLY A 60 2.56 6.96 6.12
CA GLY A 60 3.30 6.70 7.34
C GLY A 60 3.39 5.22 7.65
N LEU A 61 4.03 4.93 8.78
CA LEU A 61 4.09 3.61 9.37
C LEU A 61 3.42 3.69 10.75
N HIS A 62 2.44 2.83 10.98
CA HIS A 62 1.85 2.61 12.30
C HIS A 62 2.74 1.64 13.06
N ASN A 63 3.16 2.03 14.26
CA ASN A 63 3.91 1.17 15.15
C ASN A 63 2.96 0.16 15.77
N GLU A 64 3.34 -1.11 15.73
CA GLU A 64 2.77 -2.16 16.57
C GLU A 64 3.65 -2.28 17.81
N TYR A 65 3.01 -2.26 18.97
CA TYR A 65 3.68 -2.34 20.27
C TYR A 65 3.46 -3.72 20.89
N ASP A 66 4.47 -4.24 21.58
CA ASP A 66 4.29 -5.38 22.47
C ASP A 66 3.65 -4.96 23.81
N GLU A 67 3.40 -5.95 24.68
CA GLU A 67 2.87 -5.76 26.04
C GLU A 67 3.77 -4.88 26.93
N ARG A 68 5.03 -4.68 26.55
CA ARG A 68 6.02 -3.87 27.27
C ARG A 68 6.19 -2.47 26.68
N GLY A 69 5.40 -2.13 25.65
CA GLY A 69 5.43 -0.83 24.98
C GLY A 69 6.58 -0.65 23.99
N ALA A 70 7.33 -1.70 23.65
CA ALA A 70 8.36 -1.66 22.63
C ALA A 70 7.77 -1.86 21.23
N ILE A 71 8.29 -1.13 20.24
CA ILE A 71 7.84 -1.25 18.85
C ILE A 71 8.37 -2.57 18.29
N VAL A 72 7.49 -3.51 17.98
CA VAL A 72 7.84 -4.83 17.41
C VAL A 72 7.72 -4.85 15.89
N ALA A 73 6.81 -4.08 15.34
CA ALA A 73 6.61 -4.02 13.90
C ALA A 73 6.07 -2.65 13.47
N ARG A 74 6.18 -2.38 12.19
CA ARG A 74 5.64 -1.20 11.53
C ARG A 74 4.76 -1.64 10.36
N ARG A 75 3.49 -1.25 10.38
CA ARG A 75 2.53 -1.53 9.30
C ARG A 75 2.14 -0.25 8.58
N ARG A 76 1.84 -0.32 7.28
CA ARG A 76 1.16 0.80 6.62
C ARG A 76 -0.33 0.80 6.96
N PRO A 77 -0.96 1.97 7.07
CA PRO A 77 -2.40 2.07 7.27
C PRO A 77 -3.18 1.36 6.15
N PRO A 78 -4.39 0.84 6.44
CA PRO A 78 -5.26 0.23 5.44
C PRO A 78 -5.51 1.18 4.27
N ARG A 79 -5.53 0.63 3.05
CA ARG A 79 -5.89 1.41 1.87
C ARG A 79 -7.35 1.18 1.54
N PHE A 80 -8.06 2.24 1.20
CA PHE A 80 -9.44 2.12 0.75
C PHE A 80 -9.47 2.06 -0.77
N PHE A 81 -10.21 1.10 -1.31
CA PHE A 81 -10.48 0.98 -2.73
C PHE A 81 -11.97 1.19 -3.00
N LYS A 82 -12.30 1.89 -4.07
CA LYS A 82 -13.63 2.03 -4.62
C LYS A 82 -13.83 0.96 -5.68
N LEU A 83 -14.86 0.14 -5.48
CA LEU A 83 -15.36 -0.83 -6.44
C LEU A 83 -16.61 -0.22 -7.08
N SER A 84 -16.58 0.06 -8.38
CA SER A 84 -17.71 0.64 -9.10
C SER A 84 -18.42 -0.42 -9.93
N TYR A 85 -19.67 -0.69 -9.57
CA TYR A 85 -20.54 -1.68 -10.19
C TYR A 85 -21.60 -0.99 -11.04
N LEU A 86 -21.77 -1.47 -12.26
CA LEU A 86 -22.85 -1.06 -13.14
C LEU A 86 -23.98 -2.08 -13.05
N ILE A 87 -25.09 -1.67 -12.45
CA ILE A 87 -26.27 -2.50 -12.26
C ILE A 87 -27.23 -2.32 -13.44
N THR A 88 -27.61 -3.43 -14.07
CA THR A 88 -28.55 -3.45 -15.20
C THR A 88 -29.62 -4.52 -15.01
N ALA A 89 -30.84 -4.24 -15.46
CA ALA A 89 -31.94 -5.19 -15.48
C ALA A 89 -32.14 -5.73 -16.90
N TRP A 90 -32.33 -7.05 -17.02
CA TRP A 90 -32.55 -7.73 -18.28
C TRP A 90 -33.87 -8.50 -18.22
N THR A 91 -34.85 -8.06 -19.00
CA THR A 91 -36.15 -8.74 -19.09
C THR A 91 -36.68 -8.69 -20.53
N LYS A 92 -37.88 -9.24 -20.78
CA LYS A 92 -38.51 -9.20 -22.11
C LYS A 92 -39.12 -7.83 -22.44
N ARG A 93 -39.46 -7.03 -21.43
CA ARG A 93 -40.22 -5.79 -21.58
C ARG A 93 -39.49 -4.63 -20.89
N PRO A 94 -39.25 -3.49 -21.57
CA PRO A 94 -38.58 -2.34 -20.95
C PRO A 94 -39.28 -1.85 -19.67
N GLU A 95 -40.61 -1.95 -19.58
CA GLU A 95 -41.34 -1.53 -18.39
C GLU A 95 -41.01 -2.41 -17.16
N ASP A 96 -40.76 -3.70 -17.37
CA ASP A 96 -40.37 -4.62 -16.30
C ASP A 96 -38.90 -4.36 -15.87
N GLU A 97 -38.04 -3.96 -16.80
CA GLU A 97 -36.68 -3.51 -16.49
C GLU A 97 -36.73 -2.27 -15.58
N HIS A 98 -37.56 -1.28 -15.91
CA HIS A 98 -37.71 -0.07 -15.10
C HIS A 98 -38.28 -0.37 -13.71
N ARG A 99 -39.26 -1.29 -13.61
CA ARG A 99 -39.82 -1.72 -12.30
C ARG A 99 -38.76 -2.43 -11.45
N LEU A 100 -37.92 -3.25 -12.07
CA LEU A 100 -36.85 -3.95 -11.37
C LEU A 100 -35.76 -2.98 -10.90
N LEU A 101 -35.34 -2.05 -11.76
CA LEU A 101 -34.40 -0.99 -11.39
C LEU A 101 -34.94 -0.08 -10.29
N SER A 102 -36.22 0.28 -10.33
CA SER A 102 -36.88 1.06 -9.28
C SER A 102 -36.87 0.32 -7.94
N SER A 103 -37.14 -0.99 -7.94
CA SER A 103 -37.09 -1.82 -6.73
C SER A 103 -35.66 -1.94 -6.18
N LEU A 104 -34.67 -2.11 -7.05
CA LEU A 104 -33.25 -2.14 -6.68
C LEU A 104 -32.79 -0.80 -6.10
N LEU A 105 -33.16 0.31 -6.72
CA LEU A 105 -32.83 1.65 -6.24
C LEU A 105 -33.42 1.89 -4.85
N ALA A 106 -34.72 1.60 -4.66
CA ALA A 106 -35.39 1.73 -3.37
C ALA A 106 -34.79 0.82 -2.28
N CYS A 107 -34.26 -0.35 -2.67
CA CYS A 107 -33.54 -1.24 -1.78
C CYS A 107 -32.18 -0.65 -1.36
N LEU A 108 -31.37 -0.28 -2.33
CA LEU A 108 -29.99 0.15 -2.09
C LEU A 108 -29.93 1.50 -1.36
N LEU A 109 -30.91 2.39 -1.58
CA LEU A 109 -31.02 3.66 -0.84
C LEU A 109 -31.27 3.50 0.67
N ARG A 110 -31.67 2.30 1.16
CA ARG A 110 -31.83 2.06 2.60
C ARG A 110 -30.50 1.89 3.34
N TYR A 111 -29.41 1.73 2.61
CA TYR A 111 -28.12 1.35 3.18
C TYR A 111 -27.06 2.41 2.83
N GLU A 112 -26.46 3.02 3.85
CA GLU A 112 -25.30 3.92 3.68
C GLU A 112 -23.96 3.14 3.63
N ALA A 113 -23.98 1.90 4.12
CA ALA A 113 -22.86 0.97 4.15
C ALA A 113 -23.36 -0.47 4.03
N LEU A 114 -22.48 -1.38 3.64
CA LEU A 114 -22.81 -2.81 3.66
C LEU A 114 -23.13 -3.26 5.10
N PRO A 115 -24.23 -4.02 5.33
CA PRO A 115 -24.61 -4.47 6.66
C PRO A 115 -23.49 -5.29 7.33
N PRO A 116 -23.06 -4.93 8.54
CA PRO A 116 -21.93 -5.59 9.20
C PRO A 116 -22.20 -7.08 9.48
N GLU A 117 -23.46 -7.47 9.67
CA GLU A 117 -23.87 -8.86 9.91
C GLU A 117 -23.69 -9.75 8.68
N ARG A 118 -23.59 -9.15 7.49
CA ARG A 118 -23.39 -9.86 6.22
C ARG A 118 -21.93 -9.90 5.80
N LEU A 119 -21.06 -9.09 6.42
CA LEU A 119 -19.64 -9.10 6.13
C LEU A 119 -19.01 -10.41 6.61
N ALA A 120 -18.13 -10.99 5.79
CA ALA A 120 -17.46 -12.25 6.07
C ALA A 120 -15.96 -12.17 5.75
N GLY A 121 -15.21 -13.12 6.29
CA GLY A 121 -13.78 -13.28 6.04
C GLY A 121 -13.00 -12.02 6.39
N SER A 122 -12.18 -11.58 5.44
CA SER A 122 -11.26 -10.46 5.64
C SER A 122 -11.97 -9.13 5.87
N LEU A 123 -13.16 -8.89 5.30
CA LEU A 123 -13.94 -7.67 5.59
C LEU A 123 -14.44 -7.64 7.05
N ALA A 124 -14.86 -8.79 7.59
CA ALA A 124 -15.34 -8.89 8.96
C ALA A 124 -14.19 -8.73 9.97
N GLU A 125 -13.03 -9.33 9.70
CA GLU A 125 -11.84 -9.24 10.54
C GLU A 125 -11.31 -7.81 10.70
N VAL A 126 -11.41 -7.01 9.64
CA VAL A 126 -10.97 -5.61 9.67
C VAL A 126 -11.88 -4.75 10.56
N GLY A 127 -13.17 -5.11 10.68
CA GLY A 127 -14.13 -4.41 11.53
C GLY A 127 -14.41 -2.95 11.14
N ALA A 128 -13.94 -2.51 9.97
CA ALA A 128 -14.20 -1.17 9.46
C ALA A 128 -15.51 -1.15 8.67
N ALA A 129 -16.26 -0.04 8.76
CA ALA A 129 -17.43 0.18 7.92
C ALA A 129 -17.04 0.15 6.44
N VAL A 130 -17.94 -0.37 5.60
CA VAL A 130 -17.79 -0.46 4.15
C VAL A 130 -18.87 0.43 3.50
N PRO A 131 -18.64 1.76 3.37
CA PRO A 131 -19.63 2.69 2.84
C PRO A 131 -20.00 2.34 1.39
N MET A 132 -21.25 2.58 1.05
CA MET A 132 -21.75 2.44 -0.32
C MET A 132 -22.55 3.66 -0.74
N SER A 133 -22.49 3.98 -2.03
CA SER A 133 -23.24 5.08 -2.63
C SER A 133 -23.79 4.65 -3.98
N ILE A 134 -25.02 5.06 -4.30
CA ILE A 134 -25.71 4.69 -5.53
C ILE A 134 -26.13 5.93 -6.33
N ALA A 135 -26.15 5.80 -7.66
CA ALA A 135 -26.63 6.80 -8.61
C ALA A 135 -25.93 8.16 -8.49
N LEU A 136 -24.67 8.16 -8.08
CA LEU A 136 -23.82 9.35 -8.14
C LEU A 136 -23.23 9.50 -9.54
N PRO A 137 -22.92 10.74 -9.97
CA PRO A 137 -22.20 10.96 -11.22
C PRO A 137 -20.89 10.18 -11.19
N PRO A 138 -20.58 9.40 -12.25
CA PRO A 138 -19.31 8.71 -12.32
C PRO A 138 -18.18 9.75 -12.38
N PRO A 139 -16.97 9.39 -11.94
CA PRO A 139 -15.79 10.22 -12.14
C PRO A 139 -15.66 10.65 -13.62
N GLU A 140 -15.30 11.91 -13.87
CA GLU A 140 -15.25 12.51 -15.21
C GLU A 140 -14.37 11.73 -16.21
N ASP A 141 -13.44 10.94 -15.70
CA ASP A 141 -12.46 10.24 -16.51
C ASP A 141 -12.93 8.86 -17.02
N ARG A 142 -14.16 8.46 -16.70
CA ARG A 142 -14.80 7.29 -17.33
C ARG A 142 -16.31 7.49 -17.44
N SER A 143 -16.79 7.92 -18.61
CA SER A 143 -18.22 8.08 -18.87
C SER A 143 -18.92 6.72 -19.04
N PHE A 144 -20.21 6.64 -18.71
CA PHE A 144 -20.99 5.43 -18.95
C PHE A 144 -21.09 5.08 -20.44
N ALA A 145 -21.16 6.09 -21.31
CA ALA A 145 -21.21 5.88 -22.76
C ALA A 145 -19.96 5.14 -23.27
N ASP A 146 -18.78 5.48 -22.74
CA ASP A 146 -17.52 4.81 -23.11
C ASP A 146 -17.49 3.36 -22.62
N VAL A 147 -18.00 3.09 -21.41
CA VAL A 147 -18.10 1.73 -20.86
C VAL A 147 -19.02 0.87 -21.72
N TRP A 148 -20.20 1.38 -22.09
CA TRP A 148 -21.14 0.67 -22.97
C TRP A 148 -20.58 0.47 -24.38
N SER A 149 -19.88 1.47 -24.92
CA SER A 149 -19.22 1.37 -26.22
C SER A 149 -18.13 0.28 -26.21
N ALA A 150 -17.34 0.21 -25.13
CA ALA A 150 -16.30 -0.82 -24.96
C ALA A 150 -16.88 -2.24 -24.81
N LEU A 151 -18.07 -2.37 -24.23
CA LEU A 151 -18.78 -3.65 -24.12
C LEU A 151 -19.43 -4.10 -25.45
N GLY A 152 -19.45 -3.23 -26.46
CA GLY A 152 -20.06 -3.49 -27.77
C GLY A 152 -21.58 -3.70 -27.70
N GLY A 153 -22.20 -3.24 -26.61
CA GLY A 153 -23.63 -3.35 -26.35
C GLY A 153 -24.38 -2.04 -26.59
N GLU A 154 -25.71 -2.14 -26.66
CA GLU A 154 -26.56 -0.96 -26.65
C GLU A 154 -26.64 -0.37 -25.23
N LEU A 155 -26.65 0.96 -25.14
CA LEU A 155 -26.80 1.68 -23.88
C LEU A 155 -28.15 1.32 -23.24
N LYS A 156 -28.12 0.66 -22.08
CA LYS A 156 -29.30 0.38 -21.26
C LYS A 156 -29.37 1.28 -20.03
N PRO A 157 -30.59 1.54 -19.51
CA PRO A 157 -30.75 2.14 -18.19
C PRO A 157 -29.97 1.35 -17.14
N SER A 158 -29.11 2.05 -16.40
CA SER A 158 -28.19 1.45 -15.43
C SER A 158 -28.09 2.30 -14.18
N LEU A 159 -27.80 1.65 -13.05
CA LEU A 159 -27.50 2.30 -11.77
C LEU A 159 -26.04 2.07 -11.43
N ASP A 160 -25.32 3.14 -11.14
CA ASP A 160 -23.94 3.05 -10.65
C ASP A 160 -23.94 2.85 -9.13
N LEU A 161 -23.23 1.82 -8.66
CA LEU A 161 -23.06 1.50 -7.25
C LEU A 161 -21.57 1.50 -6.94
N VAL A 162 -21.15 2.39 -6.05
CA VAL A 162 -19.76 2.50 -5.60
C VAL A 162 -19.65 2.00 -4.17
N ILE A 163 -18.72 1.08 -3.92
CA ILE A 163 -18.48 0.49 -2.60
C ILE A 163 -17.03 0.76 -2.20
N SER A 164 -16.83 1.33 -1.01
CA SER A 164 -15.50 1.63 -0.49
C SER A 164 -15.04 0.53 0.46
N VAL A 165 -14.13 -0.33 -0.01
CA VAL A 165 -13.60 -1.46 0.75
C VAL A 165 -12.23 -1.15 1.36
N PRO A 166 -11.99 -1.52 2.63
CA PRO A 166 -10.66 -1.52 3.20
C PRO A 166 -9.86 -2.73 2.69
N VAL A 167 -8.62 -2.49 2.28
CA VAL A 167 -7.64 -3.52 1.91
C VAL A 167 -6.47 -3.40 2.88
N THR A 168 -6.30 -4.43 3.70
CA THR A 168 -5.29 -4.52 4.76
C THR A 168 -4.05 -5.30 4.36
N ALA A 169 -4.00 -5.84 3.14
CA ALA A 169 -2.80 -6.45 2.58
C ALA A 169 -1.68 -5.40 2.50
N SER A 170 -0.78 -5.43 3.47
CA SER A 170 0.27 -4.44 3.69
C SER A 170 1.56 -5.14 4.11
N PRO A 171 2.72 -4.76 3.55
CA PRO A 171 4.00 -5.28 4.03
C PRO A 171 4.18 -4.93 5.50
N VAL A 172 4.51 -5.93 6.32
CA VAL A 172 4.91 -5.74 7.70
C VAL A 172 6.43 -5.55 7.71
N TYR A 173 6.88 -4.47 8.31
CA TYR A 173 8.31 -4.21 8.52
C TYR A 173 8.63 -4.50 9.97
N GLU A 174 9.35 -5.58 10.24
CA GLU A 174 9.85 -5.86 11.58
C GLU A 174 10.71 -4.69 12.08
N ALA A 175 10.50 -4.31 13.33
CA ALA A 175 11.34 -3.30 13.95
C ALA A 175 12.75 -3.88 14.14
N GLY A 176 13.78 -3.07 13.85
CA GLY A 176 15.13 -3.38 14.28
C GLY A 176 15.23 -3.40 15.80
N PRO A 177 16.35 -3.91 16.36
CA PRO A 177 16.55 -3.93 17.81
C PRO A 177 16.34 -2.53 18.40
N PRO A 178 15.76 -2.42 19.61
CA PRO A 178 15.54 -1.15 20.26
C PRO A 178 16.87 -0.39 20.40
N VAL A 179 16.82 0.93 20.25
CA VAL A 179 18.00 1.78 20.48
C VAL A 179 18.35 1.66 21.96
N GLY A 180 19.54 1.13 22.27
CA GLY A 180 20.05 1.06 23.63
C GLY A 180 20.54 2.40 24.14
N ASP A 181 20.87 2.47 25.42
CA ASP A 181 21.38 3.68 26.09
C ASP A 181 22.84 4.03 25.71
N GLU A 182 23.43 3.27 24.78
CA GLU A 182 24.74 3.58 24.20
C GLU A 182 24.60 4.84 23.33
N GLY A 183 24.73 6.00 23.97
CA GLY A 183 24.66 7.30 23.33
C GLY A 183 25.69 7.45 22.20
N LEU A 184 25.41 8.41 21.30
CA LEU A 184 26.31 8.77 20.20
C LEU A 184 27.69 9.15 20.75
N ARG A 185 28.71 8.32 20.50
CA ARG A 185 30.11 8.65 20.80
C ARG A 185 30.71 9.38 19.60
N ALA A 186 30.90 10.69 19.74
CA ALA A 186 31.68 11.48 18.80
C ALA A 186 33.08 11.71 19.39
N GLU A 187 34.10 11.10 18.77
CA GLU A 187 35.49 11.39 19.10
C GLU A 187 35.94 12.61 18.29
N PHE A 188 36.30 13.68 18.99
CA PHE A 188 36.92 14.87 18.40
C PHE A 188 38.42 14.75 18.58
N GLY A 189 39.14 14.47 17.51
CA GLY A 189 40.60 14.50 17.48
C GLY A 189 41.10 15.70 16.68
N ASP A 190 42.12 16.39 17.19
CA ASP A 190 42.94 17.27 16.36
C ASP A 190 43.65 16.40 15.32
N VAL A 191 43.51 16.76 14.04
CA VAL A 191 44.25 16.10 12.95
C VAL A 191 45.73 16.18 13.29
N PRO A 192 46.48 15.07 13.40
CA PRO A 192 47.91 15.15 13.59
C PRO A 192 48.52 15.91 12.41
N ALA A 193 49.32 16.92 12.71
CA ALA A 193 50.01 17.76 11.73
C ALA A 193 51.15 16.99 11.02
N SER A 194 50.83 15.89 10.34
CA SER A 194 51.79 15.11 9.54
C SER A 194 51.56 15.26 8.03
N VAL A 195 50.94 16.35 7.59
CA VAL A 195 50.81 16.67 6.15
C VAL A 195 51.36 18.06 5.86
N LEU A 196 52.56 18.36 6.34
CA LEU A 196 53.37 19.48 5.84
C LEU A 196 54.85 19.06 5.84
N GLY A 197 55.30 18.51 4.71
CA GLY A 197 56.72 18.48 4.35
C GLY A 197 57.31 17.08 4.13
N ALA A 198 57.23 16.60 2.90
CA ALA A 198 58.37 16.00 2.19
C ALA A 198 57.96 15.76 0.72
N ASP A 199 58.65 16.47 -0.16
CA ASP A 199 59.04 16.05 -1.51
C ASP A 199 58.00 16.22 -2.63
N ALA A 200 58.03 17.42 -3.20
CA ALA A 200 57.70 17.63 -4.60
C ALA A 200 58.72 16.90 -5.50
N SER A 201 58.36 15.74 -6.03
CA SER A 201 58.68 15.35 -7.42
C SER A 201 58.00 14.05 -7.83
N GLY A 202 57.19 14.14 -8.90
CA GLY A 202 56.90 13.04 -9.81
C GLY A 202 55.80 12.05 -9.40
N GLY A 203 54.71 12.03 -10.18
CA GLY A 203 53.86 10.84 -10.29
C GLY A 203 52.36 11.14 -10.30
N ALA A 204 51.76 11.09 -11.49
CA ALA A 204 50.33 11.09 -11.68
C ALA A 204 49.63 9.93 -10.94
N GLY A 205 48.48 10.19 -10.32
CA GLY A 205 47.65 9.14 -9.74
C GLY A 205 46.44 9.72 -9.01
N GLY A 206 45.25 9.56 -9.58
CA GLY A 206 43.99 10.10 -9.06
C GLY A 206 43.61 9.53 -7.68
N GLY A 207 43.10 10.40 -6.82
CA GLY A 207 42.54 10.06 -5.52
C GLY A 207 41.13 10.63 -5.36
N GLY A 208 40.19 10.15 -6.17
CA GLY A 208 38.77 10.35 -5.93
C GLY A 208 38.35 9.53 -4.71
N GLY A 209 38.15 10.19 -3.58
CA GLY A 209 37.58 9.55 -2.39
C GLY A 209 36.13 9.18 -2.64
N ALA A 210 35.92 8.00 -3.22
CA ALA A 210 34.63 7.34 -3.25
C ALA A 210 34.21 7.01 -1.83
N THR A 211 33.04 7.50 -1.41
CA THR A 211 32.36 7.00 -0.22
C THR A 211 32.12 5.51 -0.42
N GLU A 212 32.89 4.68 0.29
CA GLU A 212 32.85 3.24 0.13
C GLU A 212 31.45 2.72 0.49
N ALA A 213 30.89 1.90 -0.39
CA ALA A 213 29.58 1.30 -0.20
C ALA A 213 29.60 0.36 1.02
N GLN A 214 28.56 0.45 1.84
CA GLN A 214 28.40 -0.39 3.02
C GLN A 214 28.46 -1.88 2.63
N PRO A 215 29.30 -2.71 3.29
CA PRO A 215 29.48 -4.10 2.91
C PRO A 215 28.16 -4.87 3.04
N GLY A 216 27.71 -5.50 1.95
CA GLY A 216 26.58 -6.42 1.92
C GLY A 216 25.35 -6.01 1.07
N ARG A 217 25.32 -4.79 0.50
CA ARG A 217 24.20 -4.37 -0.38
C ARG A 217 24.67 -3.47 -1.55
N PRO A 218 25.16 -4.03 -2.66
CA PRO A 218 25.45 -3.22 -3.85
C PRO A 218 24.15 -2.80 -4.53
N GLY A 219 23.95 -1.49 -4.73
CA GLY A 219 22.99 -0.97 -5.72
C GLY A 219 21.81 -0.10 -5.24
N LEU A 220 21.71 0.25 -3.95
CA LEU A 220 20.68 1.21 -3.52
C LEU A 220 21.18 2.66 -3.65
N PRO A 221 20.37 3.59 -4.20
CA PRO A 221 20.75 4.98 -4.30
C PRO A 221 20.86 5.62 -2.92
N VAL A 222 21.96 6.34 -2.68
CA VAL A 222 22.12 7.22 -1.52
C VAL A 222 21.03 8.30 -1.59
N TYR A 223 20.30 8.48 -0.50
CA TYR A 223 19.25 9.51 -0.38
C TYR A 223 19.79 10.87 -0.83
N GLY A 224 19.11 11.50 -1.80
CA GLY A 224 19.54 12.76 -2.42
C GLY A 224 20.26 12.64 -3.77
N SER A 225 20.60 11.42 -4.23
CA SER A 225 21.25 11.19 -5.53
C SER A 225 20.25 10.75 -6.60
N ARG A 226 20.17 11.47 -7.74
CA ARG A 226 19.43 11.01 -8.93
C ARG A 226 20.36 10.21 -9.86
N PRO A 227 19.97 9.03 -10.36
CA PRO A 227 20.79 8.29 -11.33
C PRO A 227 20.98 9.08 -12.64
N GLY A 228 22.22 9.12 -13.16
CA GLY A 228 22.52 9.67 -14.49
C GLY A 228 23.00 11.13 -14.55
N ARG A 229 23.18 11.83 -13.41
CA ARG A 229 23.80 13.16 -13.41
C ARG A 229 25.30 13.04 -13.07
N PRO A 230 26.23 13.55 -13.90
CA PRO A 230 27.64 13.59 -13.54
C PRO A 230 27.83 14.44 -12.27
N ALA A 231 28.79 14.03 -11.42
CA ALA A 231 29.13 14.74 -10.21
C ALA A 231 29.45 16.20 -10.53
N ARG A 232 28.88 17.13 -9.76
CA ARG A 232 29.12 18.56 -9.94
C ARG A 232 30.57 18.84 -9.53
N GLU A 233 31.39 19.24 -10.48
CA GLU A 233 32.78 19.62 -10.22
C GLU A 233 32.81 20.85 -9.30
N PRO A 234 33.55 20.83 -8.19
CA PRO A 234 33.55 21.95 -7.26
C PRO A 234 34.27 23.14 -7.88
N THR A 235 33.52 24.20 -8.18
CA THR A 235 34.08 25.49 -8.61
C THR A 235 34.93 26.08 -7.49
N ARG A 236 36.23 26.21 -7.75
CA ARG A 236 37.19 26.84 -6.83
C ARG A 236 37.03 28.37 -6.94
N ALA A 237 36.43 29.00 -5.94
CA ALA A 237 36.45 30.46 -5.82
C ALA A 237 37.89 30.95 -5.49
N PRO A 238 38.36 32.06 -6.09
CA PRO A 238 39.67 32.61 -5.78
C PRO A 238 39.61 33.52 -4.55
N GLY A 239 40.61 33.40 -3.68
CA GLY A 239 41.00 34.44 -2.72
C GLY A 239 40.02 34.73 -1.58
N GLY A 240 40.12 33.99 -0.48
CA GLY A 240 39.52 34.35 0.80
C GLY A 240 40.27 33.65 1.93
N GLU A 241 40.61 34.39 2.99
CA GLU A 241 41.39 33.93 4.14
C GLU A 241 40.89 32.58 4.67
N ARG A 242 41.84 31.68 4.98
CA ARG A 242 41.56 30.35 5.50
C ARG A 242 41.01 30.47 6.93
N GLY A 243 39.70 30.62 7.06
CA GLY A 243 39.01 30.23 8.28
C GLY A 243 39.30 28.75 8.55
N ARG A 244 39.75 28.40 9.75
CA ARG A 244 40.01 27.01 10.17
C ARG A 244 38.75 26.17 9.93
N ALA A 245 38.75 25.38 8.86
CA ALA A 245 37.72 24.40 8.63
C ALA A 245 37.97 23.22 9.58
N VAL A 246 37.16 23.13 10.63
CA VAL A 246 37.07 21.92 11.45
C VAL A 246 36.42 20.85 10.57
N SER A 247 37.23 19.94 10.04
CA SER A 247 36.71 18.78 9.32
C SER A 247 36.34 17.71 10.34
N LEU A 248 35.03 17.50 10.53
CA LEU A 248 34.52 16.45 11.40
C LEU A 248 34.52 15.12 10.64
N ARG A 249 35.27 14.13 11.12
CA ARG A 249 35.10 12.73 10.70
C ARG A 249 34.36 12.00 11.82
N ILE A 250 33.07 11.78 11.61
CA ILE A 250 32.27 10.90 12.47
C ILE A 250 32.64 9.46 12.09
N THR A 251 33.24 8.73 13.01
CA THR A 251 33.47 7.28 12.85
C THR A 251 32.59 6.54 13.83
N GLU A 252 31.64 5.75 13.31
CA GLU A 252 30.77 4.91 14.13
C GLU A 252 31.51 3.59 14.42
N ARG A 253 31.98 3.42 15.66
CA ARG A 253 32.53 2.14 16.12
C ARG A 253 31.45 1.39 16.91
N ARG A 254 30.99 0.25 16.37
CA ARG A 254 30.26 -0.75 17.17
C ARG A 254 31.19 -1.29 18.26
N GLY A 255 30.82 -1.11 19.51
CA GLY A 255 31.46 -1.81 20.63
C GLY A 255 31.28 -3.32 20.46
N ARG A 256 32.37 -4.08 20.58
CA ARG A 256 32.28 -5.53 20.82
C ARG A 256 31.87 -5.74 22.29
N PRO A 257 30.98 -6.70 22.60
CA PRO A 257 30.70 -7.05 23.98
C PRO A 257 31.97 -7.55 24.66
N VAL A 258 32.17 -7.11 25.90
CA VAL A 258 33.27 -7.53 26.77
C VAL A 258 33.06 -9.00 27.15
N GLU A 259 34.02 -9.84 26.77
CA GLU A 259 34.06 -11.26 27.17
C GLU A 259 34.36 -11.33 28.68
N GLU A 260 33.32 -11.59 29.48
CA GLU A 260 33.46 -11.89 30.90
C GLU A 260 34.13 -13.27 31.07
N ALA A 261 35.33 -13.27 31.62
CA ALA A 261 36.07 -14.47 31.95
C ALA A 261 35.35 -15.26 33.06
N GLY A 262 34.67 -16.34 32.69
CA GLY A 262 34.06 -17.29 33.61
C GLY A 262 34.37 -18.72 33.22
N ALA A 263 35.45 -19.29 33.77
CA ALA A 263 35.71 -20.73 33.74
C ALA A 263 35.08 -21.40 34.96
N PRO A 264 34.34 -22.51 34.79
CA PRO A 264 34.29 -23.54 35.80
C PRO A 264 34.86 -24.86 35.27
N MET A 265 35.77 -25.44 36.06
CA MET A 265 36.29 -26.80 35.91
C MET A 265 35.17 -27.86 35.90
N PRO A 266 35.33 -28.96 35.14
CA PRO A 266 34.43 -30.11 35.25
C PRO A 266 34.78 -30.97 36.48
N PRO A 267 33.80 -31.55 37.20
CA PRO A 267 34.10 -32.54 38.22
C PRO A 267 34.47 -33.88 37.56
N SER A 268 35.60 -34.41 37.99
CA SER A 268 36.06 -35.78 37.77
C SER A 268 35.05 -36.80 38.30
N GLY A 269 34.62 -37.73 37.46
CA GLY A 269 34.00 -38.97 37.92
C GLY A 269 35.05 -39.97 38.41
N ARG A 270 34.75 -40.68 39.51
CA ARG A 270 35.17 -42.06 39.77
C ARG A 270 34.36 -42.68 40.91
N ASP A 271 33.70 -43.79 40.55
CA ASP A 271 33.46 -45.03 41.31
C ASP A 271 33.65 -45.02 42.83
N THR A 272 32.55 -45.24 43.55
CA THR A 272 32.25 -46.52 44.25
C THR A 272 30.81 -46.55 44.72
#